data_AF-A0A7I7PBT4-F1
#
_entry.id   AF-A0A7I7PBT4-F1
#
_cell.length_a   1.000
_cell.length_b   1.000
_cell.length_c   1.000
_cell.angle_alpha   90.00
_cell.angle_beta   90.00
_cell.angle_gamma   90.00
#
_symmetry.space_group_name_H-M   'P 1'
#
loop_
_entity.id
_entity.type
_entity.pdbx_description
1 polymer ?
#
loop_
_entity_poly.entity_id
_entity_poly.type
_entity_poly.pdbx_seq_one_letter_code
_entity_poly.pdbx_strand_id
1 'polypeptide(L)'
;MTGIKGAGNTAPNLPTIDILNGDAVTMGICEPCWLYVGRITELEGELTSWQFVYRSPLLRASHPMYERMLDHIGGAIQIDSQVIPDHHMMFGEAELALYEPRYGTPE
;
A
#
# COMPACT_ATOMS: atom_id res chain seq x y z
N MET A 1 5.36 1.19 -27.24
CA MET A 1 4.10 1.61 -26.57
C MET A 1 3.30 0.34 -26.27
N THR A 2 3.67 -0.34 -25.18
CA THR A 2 3.07 -1.63 -24.78
C THR A 2 1.97 -1.33 -23.78
N GLY A 3 0.72 -1.48 -24.24
CA GLY A 3 -0.47 -1.23 -23.45
C GLY A 3 -0.59 -2.16 -22.26
N ILE A 4 -0.95 -1.58 -21.12
CA ILE A 4 -1.33 -2.27 -19.90
C ILE A 4 -2.59 -3.10 -20.21
N LYS A 5 -2.51 -4.42 -20.03
CA LYS A 5 -3.67 -5.33 -20.02
C LYS A 5 -3.68 -6.07 -18.68
N GLY A 6 -4.01 -5.34 -17.62
CA GLY A 6 -4.36 -5.92 -16.32
C GLY A 6 -5.87 -6.14 -16.28
N ALA A 7 -6.30 -7.37 -15.99
CA ALA A 7 -7.70 -7.71 -15.80
C ALA A 7 -8.19 -7.22 -14.42
N GLY A 8 -8.32 -5.91 -14.25
CA GLY A 8 -8.95 -5.30 -13.07
C GLY A 8 -10.46 -5.34 -13.21
N ASN A 9 -11.07 -6.50 -12.99
CA ASN A 9 -12.52 -6.64 -12.86
C ASN A 9 -12.84 -6.87 -11.37
N THR A 10 -12.92 -5.80 -10.60
CA THR A 10 -13.25 -5.91 -9.18
C THR A 10 -14.15 -4.77 -8.75
N ALA A 11 -15.28 -5.15 -8.12
CA ALA A 11 -16.22 -4.27 -7.46
C ALA A 11 -15.48 -3.24 -6.57
N PRO A 12 -16.03 -2.03 -6.36
CA PRO A 12 -15.33 -0.87 -5.75
C PRO A 12 -14.72 -1.09 -4.36
N ASN A 13 -14.96 -2.25 -3.72
CA ASN A 13 -14.51 -2.58 -2.38
C ASN A 13 -13.65 -3.85 -2.31
N LEU A 14 -13.27 -4.45 -3.45
CA LEU A 14 -12.40 -5.63 -3.45
C LEU A 14 -10.96 -5.20 -3.71
N PRO A 15 -9.99 -5.76 -2.95
CA PRO A 15 -8.59 -5.48 -3.21
C PRO A 15 -8.25 -5.91 -4.64
N THR A 16 -7.63 -5.01 -5.39
CA THR A 16 -7.21 -5.30 -6.77
C THR A 16 -5.84 -5.96 -6.72
N ILE A 17 -5.66 -7.01 -7.51
CA ILE A 17 -4.38 -7.68 -7.69
C ILE A 17 -3.86 -7.33 -9.08
N ASP A 18 -2.76 -6.59 -9.13
CA ASP A 18 -2.08 -6.24 -10.36
C ASP A 18 -0.67 -6.85 -10.38
N ILE A 19 -0.17 -7.19 -11.57
CA ILE A 19 1.21 -7.64 -11.75
C ILE A 19 2.01 -6.49 -12.34
N LEU A 20 3.04 -6.05 -11.63
CA LEU A 20 3.91 -4.94 -12.02
C LEU A 20 5.36 -5.39 -11.97
N ASN A 21 6.05 -5.36 -13.11
CA ASN A 21 7.48 -5.70 -13.24
C ASN A 21 7.90 -7.08 -12.68
N GLY A 22 6.99 -8.04 -12.62
CA GLY A 22 7.26 -9.37 -12.03
C GLY A 22 6.80 -9.51 -10.58
N ASP A 23 6.31 -8.42 -9.97
CA ASP A 23 5.77 -8.43 -8.61
C ASP A 23 4.25 -8.50 -8.63
N ALA A 24 3.67 -9.24 -7.68
CA ALA A 24 2.25 -9.15 -7.38
C ALA A 24 2.00 -8.00 -6.41
N VAL A 25 1.12 -7.09 -6.80
CA VAL A 25 0.69 -5.97 -5.98
C VAL A 25 -0.76 -6.15 -5.63
N THR A 26 -1.04 -6.14 -4.33
CA THR A 26 -2.41 -6.13 -3.80
C THR A 26 -2.67 -4.79 -3.14
N MET A 27 -3.78 -4.16 -3.45
CA MET A 27 -4.16 -2.87 -2.88
C MET A 27 -5.57 -2.94 -2.30
N GLY A 28 -5.70 -2.58 -1.03
CA GLY A 28 -6.96 -2.35 -0.34
C GLY A 28 -7.25 -0.84 -0.21
N ILE A 29 -8.52 -0.48 -0.38
CA ILE A 29 -9.00 0.88 -0.17
C ILE A 29 -9.52 0.97 1.28
N CYS A 30 -8.83 1.73 2.13
CA CYS A 30 -9.31 2.01 3.49
C CYS A 30 -10.24 3.22 3.50
N GLU A 31 -9.84 4.30 2.84
CA GLU A 31 -10.61 5.53 2.65
C GLU A 31 -10.26 6.14 1.28
N PRO A 32 -11.21 6.20 0.32
CA PRO A 32 -10.96 6.76 -1.00
C PRO A 32 -10.35 8.16 -0.94
N CYS A 33 -9.34 8.41 -1.77
CA CYS A 33 -8.58 9.68 -1.84
C CYS A 33 -7.79 10.04 -0.56
N TRP A 34 -7.82 9.22 0.48
CA TRP A 34 -7.15 9.52 1.76
C TRP A 34 -6.13 8.47 2.15
N LEU A 35 -6.49 7.20 2.01
CA LEU A 35 -5.69 6.10 2.51
C LEU A 35 -5.96 4.84 1.71
N TYR A 36 -4.89 4.36 1.11
CA TYR A 36 -4.77 3.07 0.48
C TYR A 36 -3.64 2.32 1.16
N VAL A 37 -3.84 1.02 1.33
CA VAL A 37 -2.85 0.14 1.92
C VAL A 37 -2.67 -1.05 1.01
N GLY A 38 -1.49 -1.62 1.00
CA GLY A 38 -1.27 -2.76 0.13
C GLY A 38 -0.05 -3.56 0.50
N ARG A 39 0.23 -4.53 -0.37
CA ARG A 39 1.36 -5.43 -0.26
C ARG A 39 1.93 -5.68 -1.64
N ILE A 40 3.26 -5.64 -1.71
CA ILE A 40 4.06 -6.03 -2.86
C ILE A 40 4.68 -7.39 -2.51
N THR A 41 4.63 -8.33 -3.43
CA THR A 41 5.21 -9.67 -3.27
C THR A 41 6.00 -9.99 -4.53
N GLU A 42 7.30 -10.20 -4.37
CA GLU A 42 8.16 -10.71 -5.45
C GLU A 42 7.69 -12.11 -5.84
N LEU A 43 7.38 -12.31 -7.13
CA LEU A 43 6.97 -13.62 -7.64
C LEU A 43 8.15 -14.51 -8.03
N GLU A 44 9.31 -13.89 -8.29
CA GLU A 44 10.56 -14.58 -8.60
C GLU A 44 11.56 -14.36 -7.46
N GLY A 45 12.22 -15.42 -6.99
CA GLY A 45 13.23 -15.33 -5.93
C GLY A 45 12.77 -15.84 -4.57
N GLU A 46 13.16 -15.17 -3.48
CA GLU A 46 13.00 -15.61 -2.09
C GLU A 46 11.58 -15.39 -1.52
N LEU A 47 10.60 -15.05 -2.36
CA LEU A 47 9.22 -14.71 -1.96
C LEU A 47 9.18 -13.59 -0.90
N THR A 48 10.01 -12.56 -1.10
CA THR A 48 10.02 -11.38 -0.24
C THR A 48 8.71 -10.62 -0.42
N SER A 49 8.18 -10.10 0.69
CA SER A 49 6.99 -9.27 0.66
C SER A 49 7.16 -8.03 1.51
N TRP A 50 6.75 -6.90 0.95
CA TRP A 50 6.70 -5.61 1.61
C TRP A 50 5.27 -5.12 1.71
N GLN A 51 5.00 -4.35 2.76
CA GLN A 51 3.76 -3.59 2.86
C GLN A 51 4.00 -2.17 2.39
N PHE A 52 2.97 -1.56 1.82
CA PHE A 52 3.01 -0.13 1.51
C PHE A 52 1.76 0.57 2.02
N VAL A 53 1.93 1.83 2.35
CA VAL A 53 0.85 2.75 2.69
C VAL A 53 0.93 3.94 1.74
N TYR A 54 -0.18 4.26 1.11
CA TYR A 54 -0.34 5.45 0.28
C TYR A 54 -1.42 6.34 0.89
N ARG A 55 -1.01 7.43 1.52
CA ARG A 55 -1.90 8.24 2.37
C ARG A 55 -1.76 9.74 2.13
N SER A 56 -2.77 10.52 2.50
CA SER A 56 -2.59 11.96 2.63
C SER A 56 -1.60 12.25 3.76
N PRO A 57 -0.58 13.12 3.57
CA PRO A 57 0.37 13.49 4.62
C PRO A 57 -0.27 14.08 5.88
N LEU A 58 -1.52 14.54 5.77
CA LEU A 58 -2.30 15.16 6.85
C LEU A 58 -3.25 14.17 7.54
N LEU A 59 -3.17 12.86 7.26
CA LEU A 59 -3.93 11.84 7.96
C LEU A 59 -3.53 11.81 9.45
N ARG A 60 -4.45 12.20 10.32
CA ARG A 60 -4.19 12.33 11.77
C ARG A 60 -4.40 10.99 12.49
N ALA A 61 -3.64 10.78 13.57
CA ALA A 61 -3.80 9.63 14.47
C ALA A 61 -5.22 9.50 15.05
N SER A 62 -5.93 10.61 15.23
CA SER A 62 -7.32 10.60 15.72
C SER A 62 -8.35 10.12 14.70
N HIS A 63 -7.96 9.89 13.44
CA HIS A 63 -8.87 9.44 12.40
C HIS A 63 -9.08 7.93 12.49
N PRO A 64 -10.32 7.39 12.47
CA PRO A 64 -10.55 5.95 12.62
C PRO A 64 -9.82 5.07 11.58
N MET A 65 -9.53 5.63 10.41
CA MET A 65 -8.79 4.92 9.36
C MET A 65 -7.30 4.80 9.65
N TYR A 66 -6.76 5.61 10.56
CA TYR A 66 -5.39 5.48 11.03
C TYR A 66 -5.20 4.16 11.79
N GLU A 67 -6.14 3.77 12.65
CA GLU A 67 -6.10 2.47 13.33
C GLU A 67 -6.14 1.31 12.34
N ARG A 68 -6.98 1.39 11.29
CA ARG A 68 -6.99 0.35 10.23
C ARG A 68 -5.67 0.27 9.47
N MET A 69 -5.00 1.40 9.25
CA MET A 69 -3.65 1.43 8.69
C MET A 69 -2.66 0.72 9.62
N LEU A 70 -2.72 0.97 10.93
CA LEU A 70 -1.89 0.32 11.94
C LEU A 70 -2.11 -1.20 11.97
N ASP A 71 -3.36 -1.64 11.92
CA ASP A 71 -3.72 -3.06 11.83
C ASP A 71 -3.14 -3.71 10.56
N HIS A 72 -3.16 -2.99 9.43
CA HIS A 72 -2.60 -3.48 8.17
C HIS A 72 -1.08 -3.66 8.25
N ILE A 73 -0.35 -2.67 8.78
CA ILE A 73 1.12 -2.78 8.91
C ILE A 73 1.53 -3.79 9.99
N GLY A 74 0.68 -4.08 10.98
CA GLY A 74 0.90 -5.18 11.93
C GLY A 74 2.23 -5.10 12.69
N GLY A 75 2.73 -3.89 12.95
CA GLY A 75 4.04 -3.68 13.61
C GLY A 75 5.25 -3.78 12.69
N ALA A 76 5.06 -3.80 11.37
CA ALA A 76 6.12 -3.66 10.37
C ALA A 76 6.89 -2.34 10.54
N ILE A 77 8.14 -2.35 10.12
CA ILE A 77 9.06 -1.22 10.29
C ILE A 77 9.08 -0.43 8.99
N GLN A 78 8.87 0.89 9.09
CA GLN A 78 8.99 1.77 7.93
C GLN A 78 10.46 1.84 7.49
N ILE A 79 10.73 1.48 6.24
CA ILE A 79 12.07 1.46 5.65
C ILE A 79 12.32 2.63 4.71
N ASP A 80 11.26 3.14 4.07
CA ASP A 80 11.34 4.28 3.17
C ASP A 80 10.02 5.05 3.15
N SER A 81 10.09 6.33 2.80
CA SER A 81 8.91 7.15 2.55
C SER A 81 9.22 8.36 1.70
N GLN A 82 8.31 8.69 0.79
CA GLN A 82 8.37 9.87 -0.05
C GLN A 82 7.01 10.56 -0.12
N VAL A 83 7.02 11.89 -0.06
CA VAL A 83 5.86 12.72 -0.39
C VAL A 83 5.92 13.12 -1.85
N ILE A 84 4.84 12.88 -2.59
CA ILE A 84 4.68 13.19 -4.01
C ILE A 84 3.41 14.01 -4.25
N PRO A 85 3.39 14.91 -5.26
CA PRO A 85 2.16 15.56 -5.70
C PRO A 85 1.18 14.54 -6.29
N ASP A 86 -0.07 14.55 -5.82
CA ASP A 86 -1.17 13.76 -6.38
C ASP A 86 -2.50 14.50 -6.19
N HIS A 87 -3.05 15.03 -7.29
CA HIS A 87 -4.30 15.79 -7.30
C HIS A 87 -5.54 14.94 -6.99
N HIS A 88 -5.44 13.61 -7.02
CA HIS A 88 -6.54 12.73 -6.63
C HIS A 88 -6.57 12.46 -5.12
N MET A 89 -5.48 12.77 -4.42
CA MET A 89 -5.39 12.61 -2.97
C MET A 89 -5.85 13.87 -2.24
N MET A 90 -6.37 13.68 -1.03
CA MET A 90 -6.81 14.77 -0.19
C MET A 90 -5.64 15.73 0.05
N PHE A 91 -5.89 17.02 -0.21
CA PHE A 91 -4.92 18.12 -0.15
C PHE A 91 -3.88 18.13 -1.27
N GLY A 92 -4.05 17.31 -2.32
CA GLY A 92 -3.22 17.37 -3.53
C GLY A 92 -1.84 16.73 -3.39
N GLU A 93 -1.59 16.02 -2.29
CA GLU A 93 -0.33 15.36 -1.97
C GLU A 93 -0.58 13.98 -1.39
N ALA A 94 0.39 13.09 -1.62
CA ALA A 94 0.39 11.74 -1.09
C ALA A 94 1.75 11.41 -0.49
N GLU A 95 1.75 10.73 0.64
CA GLU A 95 2.92 10.04 1.18
C GLU A 95 2.82 8.56 0.80
N LEU A 96 3.81 8.07 0.07
CA LEU A 96 4.04 6.65 -0.14
C LEU A 96 5.12 6.19 0.85
N ALA A 97 4.75 5.28 1.74
CA ALA A 97 5.67 4.69 2.72
C ALA A 97 5.75 3.17 2.52
N LEU A 98 6.96 2.63 2.59
CA LEU A 98 7.26 1.21 2.48
C LEU A 98 7.62 0.64 3.86
N TYR A 99 7.13 -0.56 4.12
CA TYR A 99 7.28 -1.24 5.39
C TYR A 99 7.81 -2.66 5.17
N GLU A 100 8.82 -3.02 5.95
CA GLU A 100 9.34 -4.37 6.04
C GLU A 100 8.63 -5.14 7.18
N PRO A 101 8.02 -6.30 6.92
CA PRO A 101 7.39 -7.11 7.95
C PRO A 101 8.41 -7.51 9.01
N ARG A 102 8.03 -7.36 10.28
CA ARG A 102 8.87 -7.84 11.37
C ARG A 102 8.72 -9.35 11.50
N TYR A 103 9.60 -10.10 10.82
CA TYR A 103 9.71 -11.53 11.08
C TYR A 103 10.34 -11.71 12.47
N GLY A 104 9.58 -12.26 13.41
CA GLY A 104 10.14 -12.66 14.70
C GLY A 104 11.26 -13.66 14.45
N THR A 105 12.47 -13.37 14.92
CA THR A 105 13.38 -14.47 15.28
C THR A 105 12.63 -15.34 16.28
N PRO A 106 12.44 -16.64 16.02
CA PRO A 106 11.93 -17.52 17.06
C PRO A 106 12.92 -17.47 18.22
N GLU A 107 12.46 -17.03 19.39
CA GLU A 107 13.17 -17.17 20.66
C GLU A 107 13.25 -18.65 21.08
#